data_AF-A0A3N9W388-F1
#
_entry.id   AF-A0A3N9W388-F1
#
_cell.length_a   1.000
_cell.length_b   1.000
_cell.length_c   1.000
_cell.angle_alpha   90.00
_cell.angle_beta   90.00
_cell.angle_gamma   90.00
#
_symmetry.space_group_name_H-M   'P 1'
#
loop_
_entity.id
_entity.type
_entity.pdbx_description
1 polymer ?
#
loop_
_entity_poly.entity_id
_entity_poly.type
_entity_poly.pdbx_seq_one_letter_code
_entity_poly.pdbx_strand_id
1 'polypeptide(L)'
;MIFAPNPAWLFIHPDPSETENILMKKYVLRDSVVFRAEADGALIYNHETGDVTPLNATAAFICESLFIENDDPERVLEEIKKRWNVLDEETVRSDIEKLIIGMKQLGLIEEKAS
;
A
#
# COMPACT_ATOMS: atom_id res chain seq x y z
N MET A 1 0.14 -4.87 26.49
CA MET A 1 0.04 -5.14 25.04
C MET A 1 -1.06 -4.25 24.50
N ILE A 2 -0.69 -3.21 23.74
CA ILE A 2 -1.67 -2.40 23.00
C ILE A 2 -1.74 -3.02 21.62
N PHE A 3 -2.86 -3.68 21.29
CA PHE A 3 -3.15 -4.08 19.92
C PHE A 3 -3.36 -2.79 19.13
N ALA A 4 -2.52 -2.52 18.14
CA ALA A 4 -2.80 -1.46 17.18
C ALA A 4 -4.16 -1.75 16.52
N PRO A 5 -5.04 -0.75 16.36
CA PRO A 5 -6.32 -0.96 15.68
C PRO A 5 -6.07 -1.47 14.27
N ASN A 6 -6.80 -2.51 13.87
CA ASN A 6 -6.70 -3.08 12.54
C ASN A 6 -7.05 -1.98 11.52
N PRO A 7 -6.24 -1.75 10.48
CA PRO A 7 -6.51 -0.68 9.53
C PRO A 7 -7.86 -0.84 8.85
N ALA A 8 -8.63 0.25 8.68
CA ALA A 8 -9.97 0.22 8.10
C ALA A 8 -10.02 -0.37 6.67
N TRP A 9 -8.89 -0.35 5.95
CA TRP A 9 -8.78 -0.87 4.60
C TRP A 9 -8.77 -2.41 4.50
N LEU A 10 -8.56 -3.13 5.62
CA LEU A 10 -8.63 -4.60 5.65
C LEU A 10 -10.04 -5.16 5.42
N PHE A 11 -11.08 -4.33 5.54
CA PHE A 11 -12.49 -4.73 5.36
C PHE A 11 -13.06 -4.33 3.99
N ILE A 12 -12.22 -3.75 3.13
CA ILE A 12 -12.61 -3.38 1.78
C ILE A 12 -12.56 -4.64 0.92
N HIS A 13 -13.69 -5.04 0.35
CA HIS A 13 -13.77 -6.12 -0.62
C HIS A 13 -13.56 -5.54 -2.03
N PRO A 14 -12.47 -5.90 -2.73
CA PRO A 14 -12.26 -5.51 -4.13
C PRO A 14 -13.38 -6.00 -5.03
N ASP A 15 -13.75 -5.22 -6.05
CA ASP A 15 -14.45 -5.76 -7.21
C ASP A 15 -13.50 -6.70 -7.98
N PRO A 16 -13.86 -7.97 -8.22
CA PRO A 16 -13.00 -8.94 -8.89
C PRO A 16 -12.66 -8.57 -10.35
N SER A 17 -13.34 -7.59 -10.95
CA SER A 17 -13.01 -7.05 -12.28
C SER A 17 -11.97 -5.91 -12.26
N GLU A 18 -11.71 -5.28 -11.10
CA GLU A 18 -10.68 -4.24 -10.95
C GLU A 18 -9.29 -4.83 -10.63
N THR A 19 -9.24 -6.02 -10.03
CA THR A 19 -7.99 -6.64 -9.54
C THR A 19 -7.02 -7.01 -10.67
N GLU A 20 -7.52 -7.49 -11.81
CA GLU A 20 -6.68 -7.97 -12.91
C GLU A 20 -5.87 -6.85 -13.61
N ASN A 21 -6.28 -5.58 -13.47
CA ASN A 21 -5.60 -4.43 -14.09
C ASN A 21 -4.85 -3.53 -13.10
N ILE A 22 -5.08 -3.66 -11.79
CA ILE A 22 -4.55 -2.70 -10.82
C ILE A 22 -3.03 -2.81 -10.67
N LEU A 23 -2.49 -4.02 -10.74
CA LEU A 23 -1.04 -4.24 -10.66
C LEU A 23 -0.28 -3.78 -11.93
N MET A 24 -0.96 -3.60 -13.06
CA MET A 24 -0.32 -3.10 -14.29
C MET A 24 -0.22 -1.57 -14.36
N LYS A 25 -0.92 -0.88 -13.46
CA LYS A 25 -0.96 0.58 -13.41
C LYS A 25 0.12 1.12 -12.46
N LYS A 26 0.67 2.27 -12.82
CA LYS A 26 1.60 2.99 -11.95
C LYS A 26 0.84 4.00 -11.12
N TYR A 27 1.10 3.98 -9.82
CA TYR A 27 0.50 4.90 -8.86
C TYR A 27 1.59 5.72 -8.19
N VAL A 28 1.23 6.93 -7.81
CA VAL A 28 2.07 7.82 -7.01
C VAL A 28 1.26 8.35 -5.83
N LEU A 29 1.93 8.73 -4.75
CA LEU A 29 1.29 9.51 -3.70
C LEU A 29 0.81 10.83 -4.28
N ARG A 30 -0.40 11.27 -3.91
CA ARG A 30 -0.88 12.60 -4.27
C ARG A 30 0.00 13.67 -3.61
N ASP A 31 0.08 14.84 -4.23
CA ASP A 31 0.80 16.00 -3.67
C ASP A 31 0.28 16.40 -2.26
N SER A 32 -0.98 16.08 -1.97
CA SER A 32 -1.57 16.33 -0.65
C SER A 32 -1.08 15.40 0.45
N VAL A 33 -0.31 14.36 0.10
CA VAL A 33 0.06 13.27 0.98
C VAL A 33 1.53 13.32 1.34
N VAL A 34 1.80 13.24 2.64
CA VAL A 34 3.15 13.14 3.20
C VAL A 34 3.34 11.74 3.76
N PHE A 35 4.37 11.05 3.28
CA PHE A 35 4.84 9.78 3.83
C PHE A 35 6.00 10.01 4.79
N ARG A 36 5.95 9.38 5.96
CA ARG A 36 7.04 9.41 6.94
C ARG A 36 7.34 8.01 7.44
N ALA A 37 8.53 7.51 7.13
CA ALA A 37 9.02 6.24 7.66
C ALA A 37 9.29 6.33 9.18
N GLU A 38 8.94 5.25 9.88
CA GLU A 38 9.23 5.05 11.31
C GLU A 38 9.91 3.68 11.51
N ALA A 39 10.35 3.38 12.75
CA ALA A 39 11.13 2.17 13.02
C ALA A 39 10.37 0.86 12.69
N ASP A 40 9.05 0.84 12.89
CA ASP A 40 8.20 -0.35 12.76
C ASP A 40 7.12 -0.21 11.67
N GLY A 41 7.24 0.78 10.78
CA GLY A 41 6.19 1.10 9.80
C GLY A 41 6.34 2.49 9.21
N ALA A 42 5.20 3.13 8.95
CA ALA A 42 5.16 4.50 8.45
C ALA A 42 3.87 5.21 8.86
N LEU A 43 3.88 6.53 8.72
CA LEU A 43 2.69 7.37 8.84
C LEU A 43 2.42 8.02 7.49
N ILE A 44 1.16 7.97 7.06
CA ILE A 44 0.64 8.74 5.93
C ILE A 44 -0.23 9.87 6.48
N TYR A 45 0.11 11.10 6.11
CA TYR A 45 -0.66 12.29 6.46
C TYR A 45 -1.22 12.94 5.20
N ASN A 46 -2.54 13.13 5.13
CA ASN A 46 -3.19 13.91 4.08
C ASN A 46 -3.48 15.32 4.61
N HIS A 47 -2.83 16.34 4.06
CA HIS A 47 -3.01 17.72 4.53
C HIS A 47 -4.28 18.42 3.98
N GLU A 48 -4.95 17.83 2.99
CA GLU A 48 -6.28 18.31 2.55
C GLU A 48 -7.37 17.92 3.56
N THR A 49 -7.34 16.69 4.07
CA THR A 49 -8.36 16.19 5.01
C THR A 49 -7.95 16.31 6.48
N GLY A 50 -6.65 16.40 6.75
CA GLY A 50 -6.08 16.35 8.11
C GLY A 50 -5.93 14.93 8.66
N ASP A 51 -6.22 13.89 7.86
CA ASP A 51 -6.20 12.50 8.32
C ASP A 51 -4.77 11.96 8.42
N VAL A 52 -4.54 11.17 9.47
CA VAL A 52 -3.29 10.42 9.68
C VAL A 52 -3.61 8.93 9.69
N THR A 53 -3.03 8.20 8.75
CA THR A 53 -3.17 6.74 8.64
C THR A 53 -1.84 6.07 8.98
N PRO A 54 -1.78 5.27 10.07
CA PRO A 54 -0.60 4.46 10.34
C PRO A 54 -0.53 3.24 9.43
N LEU A 55 0.67 2.94 8.96
CA LEU A 55 1.02 1.76 8.18
C LEU A 55 1.91 0.84 9.01
N ASN A 56 1.64 -0.46 8.96
CA ASN A 56 2.53 -1.47 9.51
C ASN A 56 3.79 -1.62 8.62
N ALA A 57 4.80 -2.34 9.11
CA ALA A 57 6.08 -2.54 8.40
C ALA A 57 5.92 -3.04 6.95
N THR A 58 4.99 -3.97 6.70
CA THR A 58 4.76 -4.53 5.36
C THR A 58 4.11 -3.50 4.43
N ALA A 59 3.05 -2.82 4.88
CA ALA A 59 2.38 -1.80 4.08
C ALA A 59 3.27 -0.56 3.85
N ALA A 60 4.10 -0.21 4.83
CA ALA A 60 5.10 0.85 4.69
C ALA A 60 6.12 0.52 3.59
N PHE A 61 6.64 -0.71 3.59
CA PHE A 61 7.54 -1.18 2.55
C PHE A 61 6.87 -1.18 1.17
N ILE A 62 5.66 -1.72 1.05
CA ILE A 62 4.92 -1.70 -0.22
C ILE A 62 4.70 -0.27 -0.71
N CYS A 63 4.29 0.65 0.18
CA CYS A 63 4.10 2.06 -0.18
C CYS A 63 5.38 2.73 -0.67
N GLU A 64 6.48 2.54 0.07
CA GLU A 64 7.78 3.11 -0.29
C GLU A 64 8.24 2.60 -1.65
N SER A 65 8.24 1.28 -1.86
CA SER A 65 8.69 0.70 -3.12
C SER A 65 7.78 1.05 -4.30
N LEU A 66 6.46 0.93 -4.15
CA LEU A 66 5.54 1.12 -5.29
C LEU A 66 5.25 2.59 -5.61
N PHE A 67 5.04 3.43 -4.61
CA PHE A 67 4.51 4.78 -4.83
C PHE A 67 5.57 5.88 -4.76
N ILE A 68 6.73 5.60 -4.13
CA ILE A 68 7.83 6.56 -3.98
C ILE A 68 9.00 6.17 -4.89
N GLU A 69 9.50 4.94 -4.76
CA GLU A 69 10.60 4.43 -5.58
C GLU A 69 10.13 4.01 -6.98
N ASN A 70 8.82 3.78 -7.14
CA ASN A 70 8.18 3.43 -8.41
C ASN A 70 8.77 2.14 -9.02
N ASP A 71 9.04 1.19 -8.13
CA ASP A 71 9.50 -0.16 -8.46
C ASP A 71 8.40 -1.00 -9.13
N ASP A 72 8.84 -2.10 -9.75
CA ASP A 72 7.96 -3.06 -10.39
C ASP A 72 7.22 -3.94 -9.36
N PRO A 73 5.89 -4.12 -9.47
CA PRO A 73 5.12 -4.90 -8.51
C PRO A 73 5.55 -6.36 -8.33
N GLU A 74 6.00 -7.04 -9.39
CA GLU A 74 6.49 -8.42 -9.29
C GLU A 74 7.82 -8.46 -8.53
N ARG A 75 8.67 -7.43 -8.70
CA ARG A 75 9.89 -7.30 -7.91
C ARG A 75 9.58 -7.05 -6.43
N VAL A 76 8.63 -6.16 -6.12
CA VAL A 76 8.20 -5.89 -4.73
C VAL A 76 7.66 -7.15 -4.06
N LEU A 77 6.87 -7.95 -4.80
CA LEU A 77 6.35 -9.23 -4.32
C LEU A 77 7.48 -10.20 -3.93
N GLU A 78 8.50 -10.36 -4.78
CA GLU A 78 9.66 -11.21 -4.49
C GLU A 78 10.45 -10.72 -3.28
N GLU A 79 10.62 -9.39 -3.15
CA GLU A 79 11.30 -8.80 -2.01
C GLU A 79 10.52 -8.99 -0.70
N ILE A 80 9.18 -8.93 -0.72
CA ILE A 80 8.34 -9.21 0.45
C ILE A 80 8.45 -10.68 0.87
N LYS A 81 8.32 -11.61 -0.08
CA LYS A 81 8.45 -13.05 0.18
C LYS A 81 9.79 -13.35 0.84
N LYS A 82 10.88 -12.76 0.33
CA LYS A 82 12.22 -12.90 0.90
C LYS A 82 12.36 -12.27 2.28
N ARG A 83 11.87 -11.04 2.46
CA ARG A 83 12.06 -10.25 3.70
C ARG A 83 11.27 -10.80 4.88
N TRP A 84 10.06 -11.28 4.64
CA TRP A 84 9.18 -11.83 5.70
C TRP A 84 9.09 -13.36 5.68
N ASN A 85 9.86 -14.03 4.81
CA ASN A 85 9.88 -15.49 4.66
C ASN A 85 8.47 -16.09 4.45
N VAL A 86 7.68 -15.43 3.58
CA VAL A 86 6.33 -15.86 3.23
C VAL A 86 6.41 -16.78 2.01
N LEU A 87 5.83 -17.98 2.14
CA LEU A 87 5.84 -19.00 1.08
C LEU A 87 4.64 -18.89 0.13
N ASP A 88 3.56 -18.23 0.58
CA ASP A 88 2.33 -18.10 -0.18
C ASP A 88 2.31 -16.80 -0.97
N GLU A 89 2.51 -16.91 -2.28
CA GLU A 89 2.52 -15.80 -3.21
C GLU A 89 1.15 -15.15 -3.41
N GLU A 90 0.08 -15.95 -3.44
CA GLU A 90 -1.27 -15.43 -3.69
C GLU A 90 -1.71 -14.49 -2.56
N THR A 91 -1.37 -14.85 -1.32
CA THR A 91 -1.62 -13.98 -0.16
C THR A 91 -0.87 -12.65 -0.29
N VAL A 92 0.42 -12.68 -0.65
CA VAL A 92 1.21 -11.44 -0.79
C VAL A 92 0.65 -10.56 -1.91
N ARG A 93 0.30 -11.15 -3.06
CA ARG A 93 -0.32 -10.44 -4.18
C ARG A 93 -1.64 -9.80 -3.75
N SER A 94 -2.50 -10.56 -3.06
CA SER A 94 -3.78 -10.05 -2.55
C SER A 94 -3.60 -8.91 -1.55
N ASP A 95 -2.58 -8.95 -0.70
CA ASP A 95 -2.30 -7.89 0.26
C ASP A 95 -1.81 -6.60 -0.42
N ILE A 96 -0.97 -6.71 -1.45
CA ILE A 96 -0.56 -5.56 -2.28
C ILE A 96 -1.80 -4.94 -2.97
N GLU A 97 -2.64 -5.77 -3.59
CA GLU A 97 -3.86 -5.30 -4.26
C GLU A 97 -4.81 -4.57 -3.30
N LYS A 98 -5.09 -5.16 -2.13
CA LYS A 98 -5.92 -4.54 -1.09
C LYS A 98 -5.35 -3.22 -0.61
N LEU A 99 -4.02 -3.12 -0.48
CA LEU A 99 -3.37 -1.88 -0.10
C LEU A 99 -3.56 -0.80 -1.17
N ILE A 100 -3.32 -1.11 -2.45
CA ILE A 100 -3.52 -0.16 -3.55
C ILE A 100 -4.97 0.31 -3.59
N ILE A 101 -5.94 -0.61 -3.47
CA ILE A 101 -7.37 -0.28 -3.46
C ILE A 101 -7.70 0.61 -2.27
N GLY A 102 -7.25 0.26 -1.06
CA GLY A 102 -7.48 1.06 0.14
C GLY A 102 -6.90 2.47 0.01
N MET A 103 -5.68 2.59 -0.47
CA MET A 103 -5.01 3.86 -0.70
C MET A 103 -5.74 4.72 -1.74
N LYS A 104 -6.25 4.10 -2.81
CA LYS A 104 -7.03 4.79 -3.86
C LYS A 104 -8.38 5.27 -3.33
N GLN A 105 -9.11 4.43 -2.59
CA GLN A 105 -10.41 4.78 -2.00
C GLN A 105 -10.30 5.88 -0.96
N LEU A 106 -9.20 5.91 -0.20
CA LEU A 106 -8.87 7.00 0.73
C LEU A 106 -8.37 8.27 0.03
N GLY A 107 -8.24 8.24 -1.31
CA GLY A 107 -7.76 9.38 -2.09
C GLY A 107 -6.33 9.77 -1.74
N LEU A 108 -5.48 8.79 -1.39
CA LEU A 108 -4.09 8.99 -0.99
C LEU A 108 -3.09 8.82 -2.16
N ILE A 109 -3.49 8.04 -3.16
CA ILE A 109 -2.71 7.81 -4.38
C ILE A 109 -3.51 8.17 -5.61
N GLU A 110 -2.81 8.45 -6.70
CA GLU A 110 -3.38 8.68 -8.02
C GLU A 110 -2.62 7.91 -9.11
N GLU A 111 -3.30 7.64 -10.22
CA GLU A 111 -2.69 7.00 -11.38
C GLU A 111 -1.70 7.97 -12.03
N LYS A 112 -0.45 7.54 -12.19
CA LYS A 112 0.57 8.36 -12.86
C LYS A 112 0.22 8.45 -14.34
N ALA A 113 -0.04 9.66 -14.82
CA ALA A 113 -0.21 9.90 -16.25
C ALA A 113 1.09 9.53 -16.98
N SER A 114 1.03 8.52 -17.84
CA SER A 114 2.13 8.04 -18.69
C SER A 114 2.59 9.10 -19.70
#